data_AF-A0A4R8EI42-F1
#
_entry.id   AF-A0A4R8EI42-F1
#
_cell.length_a   1.000
_cell.length_b   1.000
_cell.length_c   1.000
_cell.angle_alpha   90.00
_cell.angle_beta   90.00
_cell.angle_gamma   90.00
#
_symmetry.space_group_name_H-M   'P 1'
#
loop_
_entity.id
_entity.type
_entity.pdbx_description
1 polymer ?
#
loop_
_entity_poly.entity_id
_entity_poly.type
_entity_poly.pdbx_seq_one_letter_code
_entity_poly.pdbx_strand_id
1 'polypeptide(L)'
;MGSLRIEVDEEFINGLIDKVIEENTQVQGLKNLNVQLREDGMNFQMEVNFLEKDSTVESLIKILEKPEDLENGKLRLSLSGDEGVRKILEGIFYIFSEFTKAVSSKDYEILIDFNKVKINPFIDTLLKSVKISRFVLQDGKFELVLDFKK
;
A
#
# COMPACT_ATOMS: atom_id res chain seq x y z
N MET A 1 -27.36 -8.57 9.34
CA MET A 1 -26.65 -8.04 8.16
C MET A 1 -25.20 -8.44 8.33
N GLY A 2 -24.59 -9.09 7.34
CA GLY A 2 -23.18 -9.46 7.42
C GLY A 2 -22.31 -8.23 7.20
N SER A 3 -21.24 -8.10 7.99
CA SER A 3 -20.18 -7.11 7.80
C SER A 3 -18.85 -7.86 7.83
N LEU A 4 -17.95 -7.53 6.92
CA LEU A 4 -16.57 -8.00 6.95
C LEU A 4 -15.69 -6.89 7.50
N ARG A 5 -14.99 -7.16 8.60
CA ARG A 5 -13.98 -6.28 9.15
C ARG A 5 -12.61 -6.86 8.84
N ILE A 6 -11.79 -6.09 8.14
CA ILE A 6 -10.38 -6.39 7.91
C ILE A 6 -9.61 -5.41 8.78
N GLU A 7 -8.81 -5.94 9.69
CA GLU A 7 -7.89 -5.19 10.53
C GLU A 7 -6.49 -5.70 10.24
N VAL A 8 -5.58 -4.77 9.94
CA VAL A 8 -4.17 -5.05 9.72
C VAL A 8 -3.37 -4.11 10.61
N ASP A 9 -2.52 -4.65 11.46
CA ASP A 9 -1.62 -3.89 12.31
C ASP A 9 -0.17 -3.93 11.80
N GLU A 10 0.68 -3.10 12.41
CA GLU A 10 2.10 -3.04 12.11
C GLU A 10 2.80 -4.39 12.30
N GLU A 11 2.44 -5.15 13.34
CA GLU A 11 3.05 -6.45 13.65
C GLU A 11 2.80 -7.46 12.52
N PHE A 12 1.57 -7.52 12.00
CA PHE A 12 1.24 -8.37 10.87
C PHE A 12 2.00 -7.97 9.60
N ILE A 13 2.08 -6.67 9.29
CA ILE A 13 2.79 -6.18 8.09
C ILE A 13 4.29 -6.50 8.19
N ASN A 14 4.90 -6.22 9.34
CA ASN A 14 6.32 -6.50 9.56
C ASN A 14 6.60 -8.00 9.52
N GLY A 15 5.74 -8.83 10.12
CA GLY A 15 5.88 -10.29 10.03
C GLY A 15 5.76 -10.84 8.59
N LEU A 16 4.91 -10.23 7.75
CA LEU A 16 4.87 -10.57 6.31
C LEU A 16 6.15 -10.15 5.59
N ILE A 17 6.67 -8.97 5.89
CA ILE A 17 7.92 -8.47 5.30
C ILE A 17 9.09 -9.36 5.69
N ASP A 18 9.22 -9.69 6.98
CA ASP A 18 10.25 -10.58 7.50
C ASP A 18 10.22 -11.92 6.77
N LYS A 19 9.03 -12.52 6.66
CA LYS A 19 8.86 -13.78 5.93
C LYS A 19 9.24 -13.66 4.46
N VAL A 20 8.87 -12.58 3.77
CA VAL A 20 9.26 -12.35 2.38
C VAL A 20 10.76 -12.19 2.24
N ILE A 21 11.41 -11.48 3.16
CA ILE A 21 12.87 -11.31 3.19
C ILE A 21 13.53 -12.67 3.41
N GLU A 22 13.12 -13.42 4.43
CA GLU A 22 13.63 -14.76 4.76
C GLU A 22 13.50 -15.74 3.58
N GLU A 23 12.34 -15.75 2.90
CA GLU A 23 12.08 -16.64 1.78
C GLU A 23 12.79 -16.21 0.48
N ASN A 24 13.17 -14.94 0.34
CA ASN A 24 13.73 -14.36 -0.89
C ASN A 24 15.10 -13.69 -0.69
N THR A 25 15.90 -14.10 0.31
CA THR A 25 17.21 -13.51 0.73
C THR A 25 18.31 -13.51 -0.35
N GLN A 26 18.08 -12.86 -1.49
CA GLN A 26 19.09 -12.50 -2.49
C GLN A 26 19.36 -10.98 -2.52
N VAL A 27 18.66 -10.18 -1.71
CA VAL A 27 18.91 -8.73 -1.64
C VAL A 27 20.16 -8.46 -0.79
N GLN A 28 21.33 -8.57 -1.40
CA GLN A 28 22.61 -8.24 -0.75
C GLN A 28 22.58 -6.81 -0.20
N GLY A 29 22.86 -6.68 1.09
CA GLY A 29 22.96 -5.39 1.76
C GLY A 29 21.66 -4.88 2.40
N LEU A 30 20.53 -5.56 2.30
CA LEU A 30 19.35 -5.25 3.12
C LEU A 30 19.51 -5.90 4.50
N LYS A 31 19.54 -5.10 5.58
CA LYS A 31 19.57 -5.60 6.96
C LYS A 31 18.18 -5.75 7.56
N ASN A 32 17.35 -4.73 7.37
CA ASN A 32 16.01 -4.65 7.97
C ASN A 32 15.09 -3.79 7.11
N LEU A 33 13.79 -4.11 7.12
CA LEU A 33 12.74 -3.28 6.55
C LEU A 33 11.58 -3.22 7.53
N ASN A 34 11.34 -2.04 8.09
CA ASN A 34 10.29 -1.78 9.06
C ASN A 34 9.21 -0.88 8.45
N VAL A 35 7.95 -1.20 8.72
CA VAL A 35 6.78 -0.41 8.34
C VAL A 35 6.05 0.05 9.59
N GLN A 36 5.78 1.36 9.64
CA GLN A 36 5.00 2.01 10.69
C GLN A 36 3.73 2.62 10.08
N LEU A 37 2.58 2.35 10.67
CA LEU A 37 1.29 2.91 10.30
C LEU A 37 1.05 4.18 11.14
N ARG A 38 0.97 5.33 10.47
CA ARG A 38 0.70 6.64 11.09
C ARG A 38 -0.64 7.19 10.64
N GLU A 39 -1.27 8.03 11.45
CA GLU A 39 -2.58 8.62 11.14
C GLU A 39 -2.66 9.26 9.74
N ASP A 40 -1.54 9.80 9.25
CA ASP A 40 -1.43 10.47 7.95
C ASP A 40 -0.81 9.60 6.84
N GLY A 41 -0.45 8.33 7.11
CA GLY A 41 0.18 7.47 6.11
C GLY A 41 0.94 6.25 6.62
N MET A 42 1.92 5.80 5.84
CA MET A 42 2.77 4.66 6.13
C MET A 42 4.23 5.08 5.99
N ASN A 43 5.02 4.92 7.04
CA ASN A 43 6.45 5.17 7.02
C ASN A 43 7.20 3.85 6.80
N PHE A 44 8.08 3.84 5.81
CA PHE A 44 8.97 2.73 5.47
C PHE A 44 10.38 3.12 5.88
N GLN A 45 10.98 2.34 6.76
CA GLN A 45 12.35 2.51 7.19
C GLN A 45 13.15 1.29 6.78
N MET A 46 14.19 1.49 5.99
CA MET A 46 15.04 0.41 5.49
C MET A 46 16.46 0.64 6.00
N GLU A 47 17.01 -0.37 6.66
CA GLU A 47 18.40 -0.38 7.08
C GLU A 47 19.21 -1.20 6.08
N VAL A 48 20.26 -0.59 5.54
CA VAL A 48 21.10 -1.20 4.52
C VAL A 48 22.57 -1.18 4.94
N ASN A 49 23.30 -2.25 4.62
CA ASN A 49 24.76 -2.31 4.60
C ASN A 49 25.22 -2.35 3.15
N PHE A 50 25.85 -1.27 2.70
CA PHE A 50 26.43 -1.24 1.36
C PHE A 50 27.86 -0.72 1.44
N LEU A 51 28.80 -1.43 0.80
CA LEU A 51 30.24 -1.11 0.83
C LEU A 51 30.78 -0.95 2.26
N GLU A 52 30.41 -1.86 3.16
CA GLU A 52 30.79 -1.85 4.58
C GLU A 52 30.28 -0.62 5.36
N LYS A 53 29.33 0.13 4.81
CA LYS A 53 28.68 1.26 5.49
C LYS A 53 27.23 0.95 5.77
N ASP A 54 26.85 1.21 7.02
CA ASP A 54 25.46 1.17 7.45
C ASP A 54 24.79 2.51 7.12
N SER A 55 23.60 2.44 6.54
CA SER A 55 22.75 3.59 6.29
C SER A 55 21.30 3.23 6.54
N THR A 56 20.53 4.19 7.02
CA THR A 56 19.08 4.09 7.12
C THR A 56 18.48 5.00 6.07
N VAL A 57 17.56 4.46 5.27
CA VAL A 57 16.78 5.22 4.30
C VAL A 57 15.31 5.16 4.69
N GLU A 58 14.62 6.28 4.58
CA GLU A 58 13.25 6.43 5.04
C GLU A 58 12.37 6.99 3.93
N SER A 59 11.17 6.45 3.77
CA SER A 59 10.16 6.98 2.86
C SER A 59 8.80 6.97 3.51
N LEU A 60 8.01 8.00 3.21
CA LEU A 60 6.67 8.17 3.75
C LEU A 60 5.66 8.21 2.61
N ILE A 61 4.66 7.33 2.70
CA ILE A 61 3.51 7.28 1.81
C ILE A 61 2.31 7.88 2.54
N LYS A 62 1.83 9.04 2.12
CA LYS A 62 0.62 9.68 2.68
C LYS A 62 -0.59 9.40 1.83
N ILE A 63 -1.74 9.18 2.47
CA ILE A 63 -3.03 9.05 1.76
C ILE A 63 -3.63 10.44 1.59
N LEU A 64 -3.69 10.94 0.35
CA LEU A 64 -4.26 12.25 0.00
C LEU A 64 -5.77 12.19 -0.29
N GLU A 65 -6.21 11.12 -0.94
CA GLU A 65 -7.61 10.90 -1.33
C GLU A 65 -7.94 9.43 -1.09
N LYS A 66 -9.10 9.17 -0.49
CA LYS A 66 -9.62 7.82 -0.25
C LYS A 66 -10.74 7.54 -1.25
N PRO A 67 -10.80 6.34 -1.83
CA PRO A 67 -11.90 5.97 -2.73
C PRO A 67 -13.22 5.83 -1.95
N GLU A 68 -14.34 5.95 -2.66
CA GLU A 68 -15.68 5.84 -2.08
C GLU A 68 -16.02 4.38 -1.75
N ASP A 69 -15.68 3.48 -2.68
CA ASP A 69 -15.74 2.04 -2.48
C ASP A 69 -14.64 1.30 -3.28
N LEU A 70 -14.71 -0.03 -3.31
CA LEU A 70 -13.71 -0.86 -3.99
C LEU A 70 -13.87 -0.88 -5.53
N GLU A 71 -14.87 -0.21 -6.08
CA GLU A 71 -15.10 -0.08 -7.52
C GLU A 71 -15.12 1.38 -8.00
N ASN A 72 -15.43 2.32 -7.12
CA ASN A 72 -15.64 3.72 -7.45
C ASN A 72 -14.74 4.65 -6.64
N GLY A 73 -14.20 5.63 -7.35
CA GLY A 73 -13.34 6.67 -6.80
C GLY A 73 -11.84 6.40 -6.99
N LYS A 74 -11.04 7.23 -6.31
CA LYS A 74 -9.59 7.29 -6.50
C LYS A 74 -8.88 7.20 -5.16
N LEU A 75 -7.85 6.35 -5.10
CA LEU A 75 -6.85 6.41 -4.04
C LEU A 75 -5.69 7.25 -4.57
N ARG A 76 -5.41 8.38 -3.90
CA ARG A 76 -4.23 9.19 -4.18
C ARG A 76 -3.24 9.06 -3.04
N LEU A 77 -2.01 8.74 -3.37
CA LEU A 77 -0.90 8.60 -2.44
C LEU A 77 0.17 9.63 -2.80
N SER A 78 0.75 10.27 -1.79
CA SER A 78 1.94 11.11 -1.93
C SER A 78 3.15 10.38 -1.35
N LEU A 79 4.23 10.34 -2.12
CA LEU A 79 5.50 9.76 -1.74
C LEU A 79 6.47 10.86 -1.32
N SER A 80 7.14 10.67 -0.19
CA SER A 80 8.14 11.59 0.33
C SER A 80 9.28 10.83 1.03
N GLY A 81 10.33 11.55 1.44
CA GLY A 81 11.54 10.96 2.02
C GLY A 81 12.66 10.77 1.01
N ASP A 82 13.47 9.73 1.22
CA ASP A 82 14.64 9.40 0.43
C ASP A 82 14.30 9.26 -1.07
N GLU A 83 15.14 9.87 -1.90
CA GLU A 83 14.91 9.91 -3.35
C GLU A 83 15.04 8.53 -4.00
N GLY A 84 15.98 7.70 -3.53
CA GLY A 84 16.21 6.37 -4.08
C GLY A 84 15.03 5.45 -3.82
N VAL A 85 14.57 5.39 -2.56
CA VAL A 85 13.39 4.59 -2.18
C VAL A 85 12.15 5.09 -2.92
N ARG A 86 11.95 6.41 -2.98
CA ARG A 86 10.82 6.99 -3.71
C ARG A 86 10.80 6.59 -5.18
N LYS A 87 11.94 6.68 -5.88
CA LYS A 87 12.04 6.27 -7.29
C LYS A 87 11.80 4.78 -7.49
N ILE A 88 12.20 3.93 -6.54
CA ILE A 88 11.88 2.50 -6.58
C ILE A 88 10.37 2.29 -6.49
N LEU A 89 9.70 2.92 -5.53
CA LEU A 89 8.25 2.86 -5.38
C LEU A 89 7.54 3.39 -6.64
N GLU A 90 7.93 4.56 -7.12
CA GLU A 90 7.39 5.14 -8.37
C GLU A 90 7.56 4.18 -9.55
N GLY A 91 8.72 3.53 -9.67
CA GLY A 91 9.03 2.55 -10.70
C GLY A 91 8.17 1.30 -10.61
N ILE A 92 7.94 0.77 -9.41
CA ILE A 92 7.04 -0.37 -9.18
C ILE A 92 5.61 -0.02 -9.65
N PHE A 93 5.09 1.13 -9.22
CA PHE A 93 3.75 1.57 -9.64
C PHE A 93 3.67 1.93 -11.12
N TYR A 94 4.75 2.44 -11.71
CA TYR A 94 4.85 2.66 -13.15
C TYR A 94 4.75 1.32 -13.90
N ILE A 95 5.49 0.29 -13.48
CA ILE A 95 5.39 -1.06 -14.07
C ILE A 95 3.95 -1.58 -13.94
N PHE A 96 3.32 -1.46 -12.77
CA PHE A 96 1.91 -1.84 -12.60
C PHE A 96 0.93 -1.07 -13.51
N SER A 97 1.24 0.19 -13.84
CA SER A 97 0.44 0.98 -14.78
C SER A 97 0.49 0.48 -16.22
N GLU A 98 1.58 -0.18 -16.63
CA GLU A 98 1.67 -0.79 -17.96
C GLU A 98 0.71 -1.99 -18.10
N PHE A 99 0.47 -2.71 -17.00
CA PHE A 99 -0.47 -3.82 -16.97
C PHE A 99 -1.91 -3.38 -16.70
N THR A 100 -2.10 -2.22 -16.09
CA THR A 100 -3.42 -1.72 -15.69
C THR A 100 -3.57 -0.24 -16.02
N LYS A 101 -4.62 0.13 -16.77
CA LYS A 101 -4.97 1.54 -17.00
C LYS A 101 -5.49 2.26 -15.74
N ALA A 102 -5.52 1.55 -14.61
CA ALA A 102 -6.03 2.01 -13.33
C ALA A 102 -4.97 2.70 -12.48
N VAL A 103 -3.69 2.41 -12.70
CA VAL A 103 -2.60 3.01 -11.93
C VAL A 103 -1.92 4.08 -12.77
N SER A 104 -1.50 5.16 -12.12
CA SER A 104 -0.56 6.13 -12.70
C SER A 104 0.38 6.63 -11.62
N SER A 105 1.65 6.83 -11.98
CA SER A 105 2.70 7.31 -11.10
C SER A 105 3.35 8.54 -11.74
N LYS A 106 3.29 9.69 -11.07
CA LYS A 106 3.86 10.94 -11.59
C LYS A 106 4.11 11.95 -10.46
N ASP A 107 5.21 12.70 -10.55
CA ASP A 107 5.49 13.86 -9.70
C ASP A 107 5.34 13.57 -8.20
N TYR A 108 5.90 12.46 -7.72
CA TYR A 108 5.80 12.01 -6.33
C TYR A 108 4.39 11.60 -5.87
N GLU A 109 3.45 11.44 -6.79
CA GLU A 109 2.11 10.95 -6.51
C GLU A 109 1.84 9.63 -7.23
N ILE A 110 1.16 8.73 -6.54
CA ILE A 110 0.55 7.54 -7.13
C ILE A 110 -0.95 7.74 -7.09
N LEU A 111 -1.60 7.56 -8.23
CA LEU A 111 -3.04 7.53 -8.36
C LEU A 111 -3.49 6.13 -8.77
N ILE A 112 -4.44 5.58 -8.02
CA ILE A 112 -5.14 4.35 -8.35
C ILE A 112 -6.62 4.70 -8.56
N ASP A 113 -7.09 4.55 -9.79
CA ASP A 113 -8.44 4.80 -10.25
C ASP A 113 -9.23 3.49 -10.28
N PHE A 114 -10.01 3.25 -9.22
CA PHE A 114 -10.76 2.00 -9.05
C PHE A 114 -11.80 1.79 -10.17
N ASN A 115 -12.30 2.88 -10.75
CA ASN A 115 -13.24 2.83 -11.88
C ASN A 115 -12.65 2.15 -13.13
N LYS A 116 -11.33 2.05 -13.22
CA LYS A 116 -10.61 1.48 -14.37
C LYS A 116 -10.01 0.12 -14.08
N VAL A 117 -10.13 -0.39 -12.85
CA VAL A 117 -9.62 -1.72 -12.49
C VAL A 117 -10.53 -2.73 -13.18
N LYS A 118 -10.00 -3.45 -14.17
CA LYS A 118 -10.73 -4.56 -14.82
C LYS A 118 -10.65 -5.78 -13.93
N ILE A 119 -11.66 -5.94 -13.07
CA ILE A 119 -11.79 -7.08 -12.19
C ILE A 119 -12.52 -8.20 -12.95
N ASN A 120 -12.17 -9.46 -12.68
CA ASN A 120 -12.86 -10.60 -13.27
C ASN A 120 -14.39 -10.47 -13.03
N PRO A 121 -15.27 -10.70 -14.02
CA PRO A 121 -16.72 -10.53 -13.89
C PRO A 121 -17.36 -11.18 -12.65
N PHE A 122 -16.80 -12.31 -12.20
CA PHE A 122 -17.26 -12.99 -10.99
C PHE A 122 -16.94 -12.20 -9.71
N ILE A 123 -15.73 -11.63 -9.62
CA ILE A 123 -15.29 -10.81 -8.48
C ILE A 123 -15.98 -9.44 -8.53
N ASP A 124 -16.22 -8.89 -9.72
CA ASP A 124 -16.97 -7.65 -9.98
C ASP A 124 -18.40 -7.71 -9.39
N THR A 125 -19.04 -8.89 -9.43
CA THR A 125 -20.38 -9.07 -8.83
C THR A 125 -20.32 -9.06 -7.30
N LEU A 126 -19.27 -9.65 -6.72
CA LEU A 126 -19.06 -9.66 -5.27
C LEU A 126 -18.71 -8.27 -4.75
N LEU A 127 -17.87 -7.51 -5.45
CA LEU A 127 -17.47 -6.17 -5.05
C LEU A 127 -18.61 -5.14 -5.16
N LYS A 128 -19.47 -5.24 -6.18
CA LYS A 128 -20.74 -4.46 -6.26
C LYS A 128 -21.63 -4.64 -5.06
N SER A 129 -21.63 -5.84 -4.49
CA SER A 129 -22.45 -6.15 -3.32
C SER A 129 -21.84 -5.61 -2.02
N VAL A 130 -20.72 -4.88 -2.05
CA VAL A 130 -19.99 -4.44 -0.86
C VAL A 130 -19.74 -2.93 -0.88
N LYS A 131 -19.91 -2.28 0.26
CA LYS A 131 -19.64 -0.85 0.49
C LYS A 131 -18.54 -0.71 1.53
N ILE A 132 -17.60 0.23 1.32
CA ILE A 132 -16.70 0.66 2.38
C ILE A 132 -17.48 1.54 3.37
N SER A 133 -17.73 1.04 4.58
CA SER A 133 -18.39 1.80 5.63
C SER A 133 -17.40 2.48 6.56
N ARG A 134 -16.17 1.96 6.67
CA ARG A 134 -15.09 2.59 7.40
C ARG A 134 -13.75 2.31 6.73
N PHE A 135 -12.95 3.36 6.57
CA PHE A 135 -11.55 3.29 6.17
C PHE A 135 -10.75 4.25 7.05
N VAL A 136 -10.13 3.73 8.10
CA VAL A 136 -9.42 4.52 9.10
C VAL A 136 -8.06 3.89 9.37
N LEU A 137 -7.07 4.77 9.57
CA LEU A 137 -5.78 4.38 10.10
C LEU A 137 -5.62 5.11 11.43
N GLN A 138 -5.61 4.36 12.53
CA GLN A 138 -5.61 4.89 13.89
C GLN A 138 -4.92 3.89 14.81
N ASP A 139 -4.19 4.37 15.82
CA ASP A 139 -3.54 3.53 16.85
C ASP A 139 -2.61 2.45 16.28
N GLY A 140 -1.88 2.75 15.19
CA GLY A 140 -0.98 1.79 14.53
C GLY A 140 -1.72 0.68 13.76
N LYS A 141 -3.01 0.88 13.47
CA LYS A 141 -3.86 -0.10 12.80
C LYS A 141 -4.57 0.48 11.61
N PHE A 142 -4.62 -0.32 10.55
CA PHE A 142 -5.47 -0.12 9.40
C PHE A 142 -6.79 -0.88 9.61
N GLU A 143 -7.90 -0.15 9.64
CA GLU A 143 -9.25 -0.70 9.76
C GLU A 143 -10.07 -0.42 8.49
N LEU A 144 -10.45 -1.50 7.82
CA LEU A 144 -11.38 -1.50 6.70
C LEU A 144 -12.64 -2.28 7.09
N VAL A 145 -13.77 -1.57 7.17
CA VAL A 145 -15.08 -2.19 7.37
C VAL A 145 -15.85 -2.15 6.07
N LEU A 146 -16.31 -3.34 5.67
CA LEU A 146 -17.03 -3.60 4.44
C LEU A 146 -18.43 -4.14 4.79
N ASP A 147 -19.46 -3.47 4.31
CA ASP A 147 -20.85 -3.88 4.51
C ASP A 147 -21.47 -4.36 3.21
N PHE A 148 -22.30 -5.41 3.28
CA PHE A 148 -23.04 -5.85 2.09
C PHE A 148 -24.15 -4.86 1.72
N LYS A 149 -24.10 -4.32 0.50
CA LYS A 149 -25.18 -3.58 -0.15
C LYS A 149 -26.35 -4.56 -0.35
N LYS A 150 -27.55 -4.12 0.04
CA LYS A 150 -28.79 -4.89 -0.08
C LYS A 150 -29.20 -5.11 -1.53
#